data_AF-A0A519QB53-F1
#
_entry.id   AF-A0A519QB53-F1
#
_cell.length_a   1.000
_cell.length_b   1.000
_cell.length_c   1.000
_cell.angle_alpha   90.00
_cell.angle_beta   90.00
_cell.angle_gamma   90.00
#
_symmetry.space_group_name_H-M   'P 1'
#
loop_
_entity.id
_entity.type
_entity.pdbx_description
1 polymer ?
#
loop_
_entity_poly.entity_id
_entity_poly.type
_entity_poly.pdbx_seq_one_letter_code
_entity_poly.pdbx_strand_id
1 'polypeptide(L)'
;MHRRQLLIAGGSLMALSACASGGTADSMLGEYAAGTSPISLAEEARIARAVLPAATPRAELLQEWTGPYDGVPPWDKVTPAKLREALMEGMSLARADVAAIANNPEAPTFANTLVA
;
A
#
# COMPACT_ATOMS: atom_id res chain seq x y z
N MET A 1 -15.77 35.09 54.84
CA MET A 1 -16.32 33.76 55.15
C MET A 1 -17.34 33.37 54.08
N HIS A 2 -17.22 32.15 53.56
CA HIS A 2 -18.20 31.36 52.78
C HIS A 2 -18.83 31.93 51.50
N ARG A 3 -18.05 32.09 50.42
CA ARG A 3 -18.56 32.10 49.03
C ARG A 3 -17.71 31.31 48.03
N ARG A 4 -16.81 30.44 48.50
CA ARG A 4 -15.83 29.71 47.68
C ARG A 4 -16.04 28.18 47.66
N GLN A 5 -17.20 27.68 48.09
CA GLN A 5 -17.41 26.24 48.32
C GLN A 5 -18.65 25.64 47.64
N LEU A 6 -19.21 26.27 46.61
CA LEU A 6 -20.45 25.77 45.97
C LEU A 6 -20.42 25.64 44.44
N LEU A 7 -19.25 25.73 43.81
CA LEU A 7 -19.07 25.37 42.39
C LEU A 7 -17.90 24.40 42.19
N ILE A 8 -17.71 23.50 43.17
CA ILE A 8 -16.90 22.28 43.06
C ILE A 8 -17.87 21.12 43.25
N ALA A 9 -18.80 20.90 42.31
CA ALA A 9 -19.75 19.78 42.39
C ALA A 9 -20.46 19.41 41.07
N GLY A 10 -19.93 19.79 39.89
CA GLY A 10 -20.73 19.70 38.65
C GLY A 10 -20.04 19.26 37.36
N GLY A 11 -18.78 18.81 37.38
CA GLY A 11 -18.06 18.54 36.12
C GLY A 11 -17.01 17.43 36.15
N SER A 12 -17.06 16.54 37.14
CA SER A 12 -16.08 15.47 37.33
C SER A 12 -16.68 14.07 37.12
N LEU A 13 -17.60 13.92 36.15
CA LEU A 13 -18.17 12.62 35.76
C LEU A 13 -17.99 12.33 34.26
N MET A 14 -16.78 12.51 33.74
CA MET A 14 -16.33 11.94 32.45
C MET A 14 -14.90 11.40 32.60
N ALA A 15 -14.68 10.54 33.60
CA ALA A 15 -13.36 9.94 33.83
C ALA A 15 -13.39 8.47 34.32
N LEU A 16 -14.51 7.74 34.21
CA LEU A 16 -14.54 6.30 34.46
C LEU A 16 -15.60 5.62 33.57
N SER A 17 -15.24 5.38 32.31
CA SER A 17 -15.81 4.26 31.54
C SER A 17 -14.66 3.48 30.87
N ALA A 18 -13.62 3.24 31.66
CA ALA A 18 -12.57 2.29 31.34
C ALA A 18 -12.74 1.09 32.29
N CYS A 19 -12.90 -0.07 31.67
CA CYS A 19 -12.84 -1.42 32.27
C CYS A 19 -14.12 -1.98 32.95
N ALA A 20 -14.89 -2.66 32.10
CA ALA A 20 -15.36 -4.04 32.26
C ALA A 20 -16.65 -4.32 33.05
N SER A 21 -17.72 -4.62 32.31
CA SER A 21 -18.50 -5.86 32.50
C SER A 21 -19.46 -6.13 31.32
N GLY A 22 -19.10 -7.10 30.46
CA GLY A 22 -20.02 -8.11 29.90
C GLY A 22 -20.88 -7.80 28.66
N GLY A 23 -20.36 -8.16 27.47
CA GLY A 23 -21.10 -8.67 26.29
C GLY A 23 -22.05 -7.69 25.58
N THR A 24 -21.72 -7.18 24.39
CA THR A 24 -21.86 -7.96 23.15
C THR A 24 -20.65 -7.80 22.23
N ALA A 25 -20.14 -8.94 21.77
CA ALA A 25 -19.08 -9.08 20.77
C ALA A 25 -19.53 -8.68 19.35
N ASP A 26 -20.29 -7.59 19.22
CA ASP A 26 -20.92 -7.15 17.96
C ASP A 26 -20.20 -5.95 17.31
N SER A 27 -19.41 -5.21 18.09
CA SER A 27 -18.69 -4.01 17.61
C SER A 27 -17.22 -4.24 17.27
N MET A 28 -16.66 -5.41 17.59
CA MET A 28 -15.31 -5.81 17.15
C MET A 28 -15.30 -6.65 15.87
N LEU A 29 -16.45 -6.92 15.25
CA LEU A 29 -16.54 -7.61 13.96
C LEU A 29 -16.91 -6.66 12.81
N GLY A 30 -17.45 -5.47 13.12
CA GLY A 30 -17.90 -4.50 12.12
C GLY A 30 -16.77 -3.83 11.33
N GLU A 31 -15.63 -3.56 11.96
CA GLU A 31 -14.49 -2.91 11.27
C GLU A 31 -13.73 -3.91 10.36
N TYR A 32 -13.73 -5.20 10.73
CA TYR A 32 -13.12 -6.25 9.90
C TYR A 32 -14.04 -6.70 8.75
N ALA A 33 -15.35 -6.51 8.89
CA ALA A 33 -16.34 -6.83 7.86
C ALA A 33 -16.54 -5.69 6.83
N ALA A 34 -16.09 -4.47 7.12
CA ALA A 34 -16.10 -3.36 6.17
C ALA A 34 -14.88 -3.35 5.22
N GLY A 35 -14.03 -4.39 5.27
CA GLY A 35 -12.95 -4.62 4.32
C GLY A 35 -13.45 -5.18 2.99
N THR A 36 -14.04 -4.30 2.18
CA THR A 36 -14.04 -4.33 0.70
C THR A 36 -14.68 -5.57 0.05
N SER A 37 -15.90 -5.40 -0.49
CA SER A 37 -16.29 -6.20 -1.66
C SER A 37 -15.17 -6.06 -2.71
N PRO A 38 -14.69 -7.14 -3.34
CA PRO A 38 -13.55 -7.03 -4.25
C PRO A 38 -13.85 -5.96 -5.30
N ILE A 39 -13.06 -4.89 -5.29
CA ILE A 39 -13.06 -3.93 -6.39
C ILE A 39 -12.59 -4.69 -7.63
N SER A 40 -13.06 -4.29 -8.82
CA SER A 40 -12.71 -5.04 -10.04
C SER A 40 -11.20 -5.06 -10.25
N LEU A 41 -10.66 -6.11 -10.87
CA LEU A 41 -9.23 -6.18 -11.21
C LEU A 41 -8.75 -4.96 -12.02
N ALA A 42 -9.62 -4.41 -12.87
CA ALA A 42 -9.33 -3.19 -13.62
C ALA A 42 -9.16 -1.97 -12.71
N GLU A 43 -9.90 -1.91 -11.61
CA GLU A 43 -9.81 -0.83 -10.63
C GLU A 43 -8.57 -0.97 -9.75
N GLU A 44 -8.25 -2.18 -9.28
CA GLU A 44 -7.00 -2.44 -8.55
C GLU A 44 -5.77 -2.08 -9.40
N ALA A 45 -5.76 -2.50 -10.67
CA ALA A 45 -4.69 -2.18 -11.60
C ALA A 45 -4.57 -0.66 -11.86
N ARG A 46 -5.70 0.05 -11.92
CA ARG A 46 -5.72 1.51 -12.08
C ARG A 46 -5.10 2.22 -10.87
N ILE A 47 -5.47 1.81 -9.66
CA ILE A 47 -4.92 2.35 -8.42
C ILE A 47 -3.42 2.05 -8.31
N ALA A 48 -3.03 0.79 -8.54
CA ALA A 48 -1.64 0.36 -8.54
C ALA A 48 -0.77 1.19 -9.50
N ARG A 49 -1.23 1.33 -10.75
CA ARG A 49 -0.49 2.09 -11.77
C ARG A 49 -0.39 3.58 -11.48
N ALA A 50 -1.33 4.14 -10.71
CA ALA A 50 -1.29 5.55 -10.32
C ALA A 50 -0.17 5.87 -9.31
N VAL A 51 0.29 4.87 -8.54
CA VAL A 51 1.39 5.03 -7.56
C VAL A 51 2.76 4.98 -8.25
N LEU A 52 2.91 4.11 -9.24
CA LEU A 52 4.21 3.84 -9.86
C LEU A 52 4.69 5.00 -10.75
N PRO A 53 6.01 5.28 -10.77
CA PRO A 53 6.58 6.23 -11.70
C PRO A 53 6.46 5.73 -13.15
N ALA A 54 6.20 6.65 -14.07
CA ALA A 54 6.30 6.34 -15.50
C ALA A 54 7.79 6.22 -15.88
N ALA A 55 8.28 4.98 -15.95
CA ALA A 55 9.64 4.70 -16.39
C ALA A 55 9.64 3.91 -17.71
N THR A 56 10.56 4.29 -18.61
CA THR A 56 10.81 3.57 -19.86
C THR A 56 12.21 2.96 -19.78
N PRO A 57 12.33 1.63 -19.65
CA PRO A 57 13.63 0.97 -19.61
C PRO A 57 14.36 1.12 -20.95
N ARG A 58 15.68 1.34 -20.91
CA ARG A 58 16.50 1.56 -22.11
C ARG A 58 17.32 0.35 -22.51
N ALA A 59 17.76 -0.46 -21.54
CA ALA A 59 18.54 -1.65 -21.80
C ALA A 59 17.76 -2.62 -22.69
N GLU A 60 18.46 -3.20 -23.66
CA GLU A 60 17.86 -4.08 -24.68
C GLU A 60 17.17 -5.30 -24.06
N LEU A 61 17.71 -5.86 -22.97
CA LEU A 61 17.14 -7.03 -22.29
C LEU A 61 15.94 -6.70 -21.38
N LEU A 62 15.63 -5.42 -21.19
CA LEU A 62 14.46 -4.94 -20.43
C LEU A 62 13.29 -4.55 -21.34
N GLN A 63 13.43 -4.67 -22.65
CA GLN A 63 12.33 -4.48 -23.58
C GLN A 63 11.32 -5.64 -23.45
N GLU A 64 10.09 -5.41 -23.90
CA GLU A 64 9.04 -6.42 -23.88
C GLU A 64 9.49 -7.70 -24.60
N TRP A 65 9.24 -8.85 -23.98
CA TRP A 65 9.61 -10.13 -24.54
C TRP A 65 8.54 -10.58 -25.54
N THR A 66 8.99 -11.02 -26.71
CA THR A 66 8.10 -11.47 -27.77
C THR A 66 8.06 -12.99 -27.83
N GLY A 67 6.92 -13.58 -28.22
CA GLY A 67 6.80 -15.02 -28.44
C GLY A 67 5.59 -15.63 -27.72
N PRO A 68 5.48 -16.98 -27.71
CA PRO A 68 4.43 -17.69 -26.97
C PRO A 68 4.47 -17.40 -25.46
N TYR A 69 3.35 -17.64 -24.76
CA TYR A 69 3.24 -17.53 -23.29
C TYR A 69 3.61 -16.13 -22.75
N ASP A 70 3.16 -15.07 -23.43
CA ASP A 70 3.45 -13.67 -23.09
C ASP A 70 4.95 -13.30 -23.18
N GLY A 71 5.73 -14.10 -23.91
CA GLY A 71 7.11 -13.81 -24.27
C GLY A 71 8.10 -14.89 -23.79
N VAL A 72 9.21 -15.01 -24.52
CA VAL A 72 10.35 -15.85 -24.13
C VAL A 72 11.61 -15.00 -24.00
N PRO A 73 12.56 -15.34 -23.11
CA PRO A 73 13.80 -14.58 -22.99
C PRO A 73 14.53 -14.52 -24.34
N PRO A 74 15.04 -13.34 -24.76
CA PRO A 74 15.70 -13.17 -26.05
C PRO A 74 17.13 -13.71 -25.99
N TRP A 75 17.28 -15.04 -25.98
CA TRP A 75 18.54 -15.75 -25.75
C TRP A 75 19.66 -15.37 -26.73
N ASP A 76 19.31 -15.00 -27.96
CA ASP A 76 20.21 -14.52 -29.00
C ASP A 76 20.88 -13.18 -28.65
N LYS A 77 20.24 -12.37 -27.78
CA LYS A 77 20.71 -11.05 -27.37
C LYS A 77 21.49 -11.06 -26.06
N VAL A 78 21.42 -12.15 -25.28
CA VAL A 78 22.04 -12.22 -23.95
C VAL A 78 23.55 -12.34 -24.07
N THR A 79 24.25 -11.32 -23.56
CA THR A 79 25.71 -11.33 -23.37
C THR A 79 26.04 -10.85 -21.95
N PRO A 80 27.20 -11.20 -21.38
CA PRO A 80 27.58 -10.75 -20.04
C PRO A 80 27.55 -9.22 -19.86
N ALA A 81 27.94 -8.47 -20.89
CA ALA A 81 27.92 -7.00 -20.87
C ALA A 81 26.50 -6.45 -20.82
N LYS A 82 25.61 -6.92 -21.72
CA LYS A 82 24.20 -6.50 -21.77
C LYS A 82 23.44 -6.92 -20.52
N LEU A 83 23.76 -8.07 -19.94
CA LEU A 83 23.16 -8.53 -18.68
C LEU A 83 23.53 -7.60 -17.52
N ARG A 84 24.80 -7.20 -17.40
CA ARG A 84 25.23 -6.23 -16.38
C ARG A 84 24.46 -4.92 -16.53
N GLU A 85 24.37 -4.38 -17.74
CA GLU A 85 23.64 -3.13 -18.01
C GLU A 85 22.17 -3.24 -17.60
N ALA A 86 21.48 -4.29 -18.05
CA ALA A 86 20.07 -4.52 -17.74
C ALA A 86 19.82 -4.72 -16.24
N LEU A 87 20.70 -5.43 -15.53
CA LEU A 87 20.58 -5.61 -14.07
C LEU A 87 20.77 -4.29 -13.32
N MET A 88 21.74 -3.47 -13.73
CA MET A 88 21.97 -2.17 -13.09
C MET A 88 20.80 -1.21 -13.29
N GLU A 89 20.25 -1.15 -14.50
CA GLU A 89 19.05 -0.35 -14.78
C GLU A 89 17.82 -0.92 -14.06
N GLY A 90 17.58 -2.23 -14.14
CA GLY A 90 16.45 -2.89 -13.48
C GLY A 90 16.44 -2.66 -11.96
N MET A 91 17.61 -2.73 -11.31
CA MET A 91 17.72 -2.38 -9.88
C MET A 91 17.41 -0.89 -9.61
N SER A 92 17.75 0.01 -10.52
CA SER A 92 17.41 1.43 -10.38
C SER A 92 15.90 1.66 -10.51
N LEU A 93 15.26 1.00 -11.48
CA LEU A 93 13.81 1.07 -11.70
C LEU A 93 13.04 0.51 -10.51
N ALA A 94 13.38 -0.70 -10.07
CA ALA A 94 12.74 -1.34 -8.92
C ALA A 94 12.86 -0.51 -7.63
N ARG A 95 14.00 0.15 -7.41
CA ARG A 95 14.14 1.08 -6.26
C ARG A 95 13.23 2.30 -6.37
N ALA A 96 13.00 2.80 -7.59
CA ALA A 96 12.08 3.92 -7.81
C ALA A 96 10.63 3.50 -7.51
N ASP A 97 10.23 2.31 -7.96
CA ASP A 97 8.90 1.74 -7.69
C ASP A 97 8.68 1.56 -6.18
N VAL A 98 9.62 0.91 -5.49
CA VAL A 98 9.55 0.72 -4.03
C VAL A 98 9.52 2.06 -3.29
N ALA A 99 10.30 3.05 -3.73
CA ALA A 99 10.29 4.37 -3.12
C ALA A 99 8.95 5.10 -3.34
N ALA A 100 8.32 4.93 -4.50
CA ALA A 100 7.01 5.51 -4.77
C ALA A 100 5.91 4.88 -3.89
N ILE A 101 5.91 3.55 -3.78
CA ILE A 101 4.96 2.81 -2.93
C ILE A 101 5.16 3.19 -1.45
N ALA A 102 6.40 3.16 -0.97
CA ALA A 102 6.71 3.41 0.44
C ALA A 102 6.42 4.85 0.90
N ASN A 103 6.47 5.82 -0.03
CA ASN A 103 6.22 7.23 0.26
C ASN A 103 4.82 7.71 -0.20
N ASN A 104 3.92 6.79 -0.61
CA ASN A 104 2.55 7.15 -0.95
C ASN A 104 1.84 7.74 0.28
N PRO A 105 1.33 8.98 0.24
CA PRO A 105 0.70 9.61 1.40
C PRO A 105 -0.72 9.10 1.69
N GLU A 106 -1.34 8.36 0.77
CA GLU A 106 -2.64 7.75 0.99
C GLU A 106 -2.58 6.62 2.02
N ALA A 107 -3.72 6.30 2.65
CA ALA A 107 -3.78 5.15 3.54
C ALA A 107 -3.41 3.86 2.77
N PRO A 108 -2.60 2.96 3.36
CA PRO A 108 -2.17 1.75 2.66
C PRO A 108 -3.37 0.83 2.41
N THR A 109 -3.45 0.32 1.19
CA THR A 109 -4.43 -0.65 0.72
C THR A 109 -3.72 -1.77 -0.03
N PHE A 110 -4.43 -2.89 -0.28
CA PHE A 110 -3.89 -3.96 -1.11
C PHE A 110 -3.47 -3.45 -2.49
N ALA A 111 -4.32 -2.64 -3.13
CA ALA A 111 -4.08 -2.13 -4.48
C ALA A 111 -2.87 -1.17 -4.56
N ASN A 112 -2.72 -0.25 -3.61
CA ASN A 112 -1.65 0.77 -3.67
C ASN A 112 -0.32 0.33 -3.03
N THR A 113 -0.25 -0.89 -2.49
CA THR A 113 0.95 -1.40 -1.79
C THR A 113 1.42 -2.77 -2.27
N LEU A 114 0.51 -3.71 -2.56
CA LEU A 114 0.86 -5.08 -2.98
C LEU A 114 0.65 -5.34 -4.47
N VAL A 115 -0.34 -4.68 -5.08
CA VAL A 115 -0.58 -4.77 -6.53
C VAL A 115 0.27 -3.76 -7.31
N ALA A 116 0.56 -2.61 -6.70
CA ALA A 116 1.54 -1.64 -7.18
C ALA A 116 2.94 -2.27 -7.22
#